data_AF-A0A0N0X9Z3-F1
#
_entry.id   AF-A0A0N0X9Z3-F1
#
_cell.length_a   1.000
_cell.length_b   1.000
_cell.length_c   1.000
_cell.angle_alpha   90.00
_cell.angle_beta   90.00
_cell.angle_gamma   90.00
#
_symmetry.space_group_name_H-M   'P 1'
#
loop_
_entity.id
_entity.type
_entity.pdbx_description
1 polymer ?
#
loop_
_entity_poly.entity_id
_entity_poly.type
_entity_poly.pdbx_seq_one_letter_code
_entity_poly.pdbx_strand_id
1 'polypeptide(L)'
;MKLKTPEADDKSEMAGRMYEACDLQMAIENGHLQTVEEILAWVKEASTGLQALMELPVWVVTENACIDIKASIEHNRNAGLNMNQKL
;
A
#
# COMPACT_ATOMS: atom_id res chain seq x y z
N MET A 1 17.78 16.62 18.21
CA MET A 1 17.79 16.03 16.86
C MET A 1 18.64 14.77 16.91
N LYS A 2 18.16 13.63 16.39
CA LYS A 2 18.97 12.40 16.29
C LYS A 2 19.27 12.15 14.81
N LEU A 3 20.54 11.88 14.51
CA LEU A 3 20.95 11.47 13.17
C LEU A 3 20.80 9.95 13.07
N LYS A 4 20.21 9.47 11.98
CA LYS A 4 20.09 8.04 11.65
C LYS A 4 20.55 7.85 10.20
N THR A 5 21.39 6.85 9.98
CA THR A 5 21.68 6.35 8.63
C THR A 5 20.58 5.36 8.26
N PRO A 6 19.86 5.52 7.14
CA PRO A 6 18.81 4.58 6.74
C PRO A 6 19.36 3.18 6.45
N GLU A 7 18.68 2.17 6.97
CA GLU A 7 18.89 0.76 6.64
C GLU A 7 18.29 0.41 5.27
N ALA A 8 18.50 -0.82 4.80
CA ALA A 8 17.96 -1.25 3.50
C ALA A 8 16.42 -1.18 3.47
N ASP A 9 15.77 -1.65 4.54
CA ASP A 9 14.31 -1.65 4.65
C ASP A 9 13.75 -0.24 4.73
N ASP A 10 14.42 0.68 5.43
CA ASP A 10 14.06 2.10 5.46
C ASP A 10 14.06 2.70 4.04
N LYS A 11 15.04 2.31 3.20
CA LYS A 11 15.15 2.78 1.82
C LYS A 11 14.11 2.15 0.90
N SER A 12 13.83 0.86 1.07
CA SER A 12 12.78 0.15 0.33
C SER A 12 11.40 0.77 0.60
N GLU A 13 11.05 0.98 1.87
CA GLU A 13 9.82 1.66 2.26
C GLU A 13 9.72 3.07 1.66
N MET A 14 10.82 3.83 1.69
CA MET A 14 10.85 5.18 1.09
C MET A 14 10.70 5.14 -0.43
N ALA A 15 11.29 4.15 -1.10
CA ALA A 15 11.14 3.95 -2.54
C ALA A 15 9.68 3.65 -2.89
N GLY A 16 9.01 2.75 -2.15
CA GLY A 16 7.59 2.45 -2.34
C GLY A 16 6.70 3.70 -2.24
N ARG A 17 6.88 4.50 -1.17
CA ARG A 17 6.15 5.77 -0.99
C ARG A 17 6.42 6.79 -2.09
N MET A 18 7.65 6.83 -2.59
CA MET A 18 8.02 7.71 -3.70
C MET A 18 7.31 7.30 -5.00
N TYR A 19 7.27 6.00 -5.31
CA TYR A 19 6.54 5.49 -6.48
C TYR A 19 5.04 5.79 -6.40
N GLU A 20 4.40 5.57 -5.25
CA GLU A 20 2.98 5.91 -5.04
C GLU A 20 2.70 7.40 -5.29
N ALA A 21 3.59 8.28 -4.81
CA ALA A 21 3.47 9.72 -5.03
C ALA A 21 3.66 10.10 -6.51
N CYS A 22 4.60 9.47 -7.21
CA CYS A 22 4.81 9.66 -8.64
C CYS A 22 3.60 9.19 -9.46
N ASP A 23 3.01 8.05 -9.12
CA ASP A 23 1.82 7.53 -9.80
C ASP A 23 0.63 8.48 -9.63
N LEU A 24 0.41 9.01 -8.42
CA LEU A 24 -0.63 10.00 -8.17
C LEU A 24 -0.37 11.29 -8.96
N GLN A 25 0.87 11.78 -8.97
CA GLN A 25 1.25 12.95 -9.76
C GLN A 25 0.95 12.72 -11.24
N MET A 26 1.39 11.58 -11.80
CA MET A 26 1.14 11.23 -13.19
C MET A 26 -0.36 11.11 -13.51
N ALA A 27 -1.18 10.57 -12.60
CA ALA A 27 -2.62 10.48 -12.79
C ALA A 27 -3.28 11.88 -12.87
N ILE A 28 -2.82 12.82 -12.05
CA ILE A 28 -3.29 14.21 -12.07
C ILE A 28 -2.83 14.91 -13.35
N GLU A 29 -1.54 14.82 -13.69
CA GLU A 29 -0.94 15.47 -14.87
C GLU A 29 -1.55 14.98 -16.18
N ASN A 30 -1.87 13.69 -16.27
CA ASN A 30 -2.52 13.11 -17.45
C ASN A 30 -4.04 13.28 -17.47
N GLY A 31 -4.63 13.97 -16.47
CA GLY A 31 -6.06 14.25 -16.42
C GLY A 31 -6.94 13.04 -16.13
N HIS A 32 -6.39 11.98 -15.51
CA HIS A 32 -7.16 10.85 -15.00
C HIS A 32 -7.89 11.19 -13.68
N LEU A 33 -7.40 12.21 -12.97
CA LEU A 33 -8.05 12.81 -11.80
C LEU A 33 -8.18 14.31 -12.07
N GLN A 34 -9.39 14.78 -12.37
CA GLN A 34 -9.66 16.14 -12.87
C GLN A 34 -10.20 17.08 -11.81
N THR A 35 -10.80 16.53 -10.75
CA THR A 35 -11.49 17.30 -9.71
C THR A 35 -10.94 16.98 -8.32
N VAL A 36 -11.14 17.92 -7.40
CA VAL A 36 -10.77 17.72 -5.99
C VAL A 36 -11.59 16.58 -5.36
N GLU A 37 -12.83 16.41 -5.80
CA GLU A 37 -13.72 15.33 -5.37
C GLU A 37 -13.20 13.95 -5.78
N GLU A 38 -12.67 13.81 -6.99
CA GLU A 38 -12.04 12.56 -7.46
C GLU A 38 -10.77 12.24 -6.67
N ILE A 39 -9.93 13.25 -6.42
CA ILE A 39 -8.73 13.08 -5.58
C ILE A 39 -9.15 12.67 -4.15
N LEU A 40 -10.17 13.32 -3.59
CA LEU A 40 -10.68 12.98 -2.26
C LEU A 40 -11.24 11.55 -2.21
N ALA A 41 -11.97 11.11 -3.24
CA ALA A 41 -12.47 9.75 -3.35
C ALA A 41 -11.33 8.73 -3.40
N TRP A 42 -10.31 9.00 -4.22
CA TRP A 42 -9.12 8.16 -4.33
C TRP A 42 -8.37 8.06 -3.00
N VAL A 43 -8.14 9.17 -2.30
CA VAL A 43 -7.47 9.18 -0.99
C VAL A 43 -8.29 8.43 0.07
N LYS A 44 -9.63 8.53 0.04
CA LYS A 44 -10.49 7.76 0.94
C LYS A 44 -10.41 6.25 0.69
N GLU A 45 -10.38 5.84 -0.57
CA GLU A 45 -10.20 4.43 -0.93
C GLU A 45 -8.83 3.91 -0.46
N ALA A 46 -7.76 4.64 -0.79
CA ALA A 46 -6.40 4.30 -0.40
C ALA A 46 -6.25 4.22 1.13
N SER A 47 -6.74 5.21 1.87
CA SER A 47 -6.68 5.21 3.35
C SER A 47 -7.47 4.06 3.98
N THR A 48 -8.63 3.71 3.42
CA THR A 48 -9.42 2.56 3.88
C THR A 48 -8.66 1.24 3.64
N GLY A 49 -8.03 1.09 2.47
CA GLY A 49 -7.20 -0.07 2.16
C GLY A 49 -5.99 -0.19 3.09
N LEU A 50 -5.30 0.92 3.36
CA LEU A 50 -4.18 0.97 4.31
C LEU A 50 -4.62 0.65 5.74
N GLN A 51 -5.78 1.14 6.16
CA GLN A 51 -6.32 0.80 7.48
C GLN A 51 -6.56 -0.72 7.61
N ALA A 52 -7.15 -1.35 6.59
CA ALA A 52 -7.34 -2.79 6.56
C ALA A 52 -6.00 -3.55 6.56
N LEU A 53 -5.01 -3.07 5.79
CA LEU A 53 -3.67 -3.65 5.72
C LEU A 53 -2.98 -3.68 7.09
N MET A 54 -3.11 -2.61 7.88
CA MET A 54 -2.49 -2.50 9.21
C MET A 54 -2.98 -3.56 10.21
N GLU A 55 -4.14 -4.17 9.96
CA GLU A 55 -4.70 -5.25 10.78
C GLU A 55 -4.19 -6.64 10.34
N LEU A 56 -3.49 -6.74 9.20
CA LEU A 56 -3.01 -8.00 8.65
C LEU A 56 -1.62 -8.39 9.18
N PRO A 57 -1.40 -9.67 9.50
CA PRO A 57 -0.12 -10.15 10.01
C PRO A 57 0.97 -10.33 8.93
N VAL A 58 0.59 -10.48 7.65
CA VAL A 58 1.52 -10.66 6.53
C VAL A 58 1.17 -9.69 5.41
N TRP A 59 2.16 -8.97 4.89
CA TRP A 59 1.99 -8.08 3.75
C TRP A 59 2.73 -8.62 2.54
N VAL A 60 2.13 -8.45 1.37
CA VAL A 60 2.73 -8.77 0.07
C VAL A 60 3.40 -7.50 -0.44
N VAL A 61 4.71 -7.56 -0.60
CA VAL A 61 5.54 -6.46 -1.13
C VAL A 61 5.98 -6.82 -2.54
N THR A 62 5.83 -5.87 -3.47
CA THR A 62 6.22 -6.02 -4.87
C THR A 62 7.73 -5.82 -5.05
N GLU A 63 8.23 -6.08 -6.26
CA GLU A 63 9.63 -5.85 -6.63
C GLU A 63 10.07 -4.38 -6.50
N ASN A 64 9.13 -3.43 -6.55
CA ASN A 64 9.39 -2.00 -6.39
C ASN A 64 9.31 -1.53 -4.93
N ALA A 65 9.28 -2.47 -3.98
CA ALA A 65 9.07 -2.21 -2.56
C ALA A 65 7.74 -1.52 -2.21
N CYS A 66 6.75 -1.57 -3.11
CA CYS A 66 5.38 -1.13 -2.83
C CYS A 66 4.59 -2.27 -2.20
N ILE A 67 3.69 -1.95 -1.28
CA ILE A 67 2.79 -2.95 -0.69
C ILE A 67 1.59 -3.16 -1.62
N ASP A 68 1.33 -4.41 -2.01
CA ASP A 68 0.10 -4.76 -2.71
C ASP A 68 -1.00 -5.04 -1.68
N ILE A 69 -1.85 -4.04 -1.44
CA ILE A 69 -2.95 -4.13 -0.47
C ILE A 69 -3.91 -5.26 -0.82
N LYS A 70 -4.24 -5.45 -2.11
CA LYS A 70 -5.22 -6.46 -2.53
C LYS A 70 -4.65 -7.86 -2.36
N ALA A 71 -3.42 -8.08 -2.81
CA ALA A 71 -2.75 -9.36 -2.63
C ALA A 71 -2.51 -9.67 -1.15
N SER A 72 -2.21 -8.67 -0.32
CA SER A 72 -2.08 -8.83 1.13
C SER A 72 -3.40 -9.29 1.77
N ILE A 73 -4.51 -8.63 1.45
CA ILE A 73 -5.84 -9.00 1.96
C ILE A 73 -6.21 -10.42 1.51
N GLU A 74 -5.98 -10.76 0.24
CA GLU A 74 -6.30 -12.07 -0.30
C GLU A 74 -5.45 -13.18 0.33
N HIS A 75 -4.15 -12.96 0.48
CA HIS A 75 -3.24 -13.90 1.13
C HIS A 75 -3.71 -14.27 2.54
N ASN A 76 -4.02 -13.26 3.37
CA ASN A 76 -4.46 -13.47 4.74
C ASN A 76 -5.85 -14.12 4.83
N ARG A 77 -6.76 -13.78 3.91
CA ARG A 77 -8.06 -14.45 3.81
C ARG A 77 -7.89 -15.94 3.53
N ASN A 78 -7.07 -16.29 2.54
CA ASN A 78 -6.82 -17.68 2.16
C ASN A 78 -6.09 -18.45 3.27
N ALA A 79 -5.14 -17.82 3.95
CA ALA A 79 -4.45 -18.40 5.10
C ALA A 79 -5.41 -18.71 6.25
N GLY A 80 -6.34 -17.80 6.56
CA GLY A 80 -7.38 -17.99 7.58
C GLY A 80 -8.37 -19.12 7.23
N LEU A 81 -8.79 -19.22 5.96
CA LEU A 81 -9.66 -20.30 5.48
C LEU A 81 -8.99 -21.68 5.60
N ASN A 82 -7.69 -21.78 5.28
CA ASN A 82 -6.93 -23.02 5.37
C ASN A 82 -6.69 -23.48 6.81
N MET A 83 -6.65 -22.56 7.79
CA MET A 83 -6.60 -22.93 9.22
C MET A 83 -7.93 -23.51 9.70
N ASN A 84 -9.06 -23.01 9.22
CA ASN A 84 -10.39 -23.45 9.64
C ASN A 84 -10.84 -24.79 9.01
N GLN A 85 -10.21 -25.23 7.93
CA GLN A 85 -10.49 -26.53 7.30
C GLN A 85 -9.67 -27.69 7.88
N LYS A 86 -8.72 -27.41 8.79
CA LYS A 86 -7.90 -28.43 9.47
C LYS A 86 -8.38 -28.77 10.88
N LEU A 87 -9.59 -28.33 11.25
CA LEU A 87 -10.28 -28.63 12.50
C LEU A 87 -11.40 -29.65 12.28
#